data_AF-A0A820T4E6-F1
#
_entry.id   AF-A0A820T4E6-F1
#
_cell.length_a   1.000
_cell.length_b   1.000
_cell.length_c   1.000
_cell.angle_alpha   90.00
_cell.angle_beta   90.00
_cell.angle_gamma   90.00
#
_symmetry.space_group_name_H-M   'P 1'
#
loop_
_entity.id
_entity.type
_entity.pdbx_description
1 polymer ?
#
loop_
_entity_poly.entity_id
_entity_poly.type
_entity_poly.pdbx_seq_one_letter_code
_entity_poly.pdbx_strand_id
1 'polypeptide(L)'
;LQTTKLDERYQTDLKMAMTKLEPKRIYWEKTCHFLKSSYNANIPNPYITCLDFDAAHKQKRRLCDTDEQEENDLLQIVFSLLRVGEYSK
;
A
#
# COMPACT_ATOMS: atom_id res chain seq x y z
N LEU A 1 -18.17 -28.79 -3.11
CA LEU A 1 -17.55 -27.45 -3.26
C LEU A 1 -16.44 -27.58 -4.30
N GLN A 2 -16.76 -27.32 -5.56
CA GLN A 2 -15.79 -27.38 -6.65
C GLN A 2 -14.85 -26.18 -6.48
N THR A 3 -13.60 -26.44 -6.09
CA THR A 3 -12.51 -25.47 -6.19
C THR A 3 -12.26 -25.25 -7.67
N THR A 4 -13.00 -24.31 -8.26
CA THR A 4 -12.80 -23.88 -9.63
C THR A 4 -11.33 -23.50 -9.77
N LYS A 5 -10.62 -24.19 -10.67
CA LYS A 5 -9.29 -23.80 -11.14
C LYS A 5 -9.32 -22.29 -11.34
N LEU A 6 -8.63 -21.56 -10.48
CA LEU A 6 -8.41 -20.14 -10.71
C LEU A 6 -7.78 -20.01 -12.09
N ASP A 7 -8.36 -19.15 -12.92
CA ASP A 7 -7.91 -18.88 -14.28
C ASP A 7 -6.39 -18.72 -14.29
N GLU A 8 -5.69 -19.50 -15.12
CA GLU A 8 -4.23 -19.47 -15.22
C GLU A 8 -3.71 -18.05 -15.49
N ARG A 9 -4.54 -17.22 -16.14
CA ARG A 9 -4.28 -15.80 -16.32
C ARG A 9 -4.25 -15.03 -15.01
N TYR A 10 -5.21 -15.26 -14.12
CA TYR A 10 -5.27 -14.60 -12.81
C TYR A 10 -4.08 -14.99 -11.93
N GLN A 11 -3.66 -16.26 -11.97
CA GLN A 11 -2.45 -16.72 -11.27
C GLN A 11 -1.18 -16.06 -11.84
N THR A 12 -1.12 -15.85 -13.15
CA THR A 12 0.00 -15.16 -13.80
C THR A 12 0.06 -13.68 -13.41
N ASP A 13 -1.09 -13.00 -13.42
CA ASP A 13 -1.20 -11.58 -13.04
C ASP A 13 -0.81 -11.37 -11.58
N LEU A 14 -1.28 -12.25 -10.68
CA LEU A 14 -0.90 -12.24 -9.26
C LEU A 14 0.62 -12.42 -9.08
N LYS A 15 1.22 -13.38 -9.79
CA LYS A 15 2.66 -13.64 -9.70
C LYS A 15 3.49 -12.45 -10.20
N MET A 16 3.07 -11.82 -11.29
CA MET A 16 3.70 -10.58 -11.77
C MET A 16 3.56 -9.43 -10.78
N ALA A 17 2.39 -9.28 -10.15
CA ALA A 17 2.17 -8.25 -9.14
C ALA A 17 3.05 -8.49 -7.90
N MET A 18 3.16 -9.74 -7.45
CA MET A 18 4.05 -10.10 -6.34
C MET A 18 5.53 -9.84 -6.64
N THR A 19 5.99 -10.05 -7.88
CA THR A 19 7.39 -9.71 -8.25
C THR A 19 7.69 -8.21 -8.20
N LYS A 20 6.66 -7.36 -8.22
CA LYS A 20 6.81 -5.90 -8.05
C LYS A 20 6.85 -5.49 -6.58
N LEU A 21 6.48 -6.37 -5.64
CA LEU A 21 6.58 -6.09 -4.21
C LEU A 21 8.04 -6.23 -3.78
N GLU A 22 8.70 -5.11 -3.53
CA GLU A 22 10.07 -5.12 -3.01
C GLU A 22 10.07 -5.34 -1.49
N PRO A 23 10.74 -6.39 -0.97
CA PRO A 23 10.73 -6.73 0.46
C PRO A 23 11.50 -5.74 1.36
N LYS A 24 12.12 -4.70 0.79
CA LYS A 24 12.90 -3.67 1.51
C LYS A 24 12.36 -2.25 1.30
N ARG A 25 11.09 -2.12 0.95
CA ARG A 25 10.48 -0.80 0.74
C ARG A 25 10.11 -0.14 2.07
N ILE A 26 10.46 1.13 2.22
CA ILE A 26 9.99 1.95 3.34
C ILE A 26 8.56 2.37 3.01
N TYR A 27 7.60 2.00 3.86
CA TYR A 27 6.21 2.42 3.70
C TYR A 27 6.06 3.93 3.92
N TRP A 28 5.25 4.56 3.08
CA TRP A 28 4.92 5.99 3.15
C TRP A 28 6.13 6.92 3.07
N GLU A 29 7.17 6.52 2.33
CA GLU A 29 8.42 7.26 2.22
C GLU A 29 8.20 8.68 1.68
N LYS A 30 7.32 8.83 0.68
CA LYS A 30 7.07 10.14 0.06
C LYS A 30 6.36 11.08 1.03
N THR A 31 5.40 10.58 1.79
CA THR A 31 4.72 11.31 2.87
C THR A 31 5.71 11.72 3.95
N CYS A 32 6.63 10.85 4.35
CA CYS A 32 7.71 11.17 5.30
C CYS A 32 8.61 12.30 4.78
N HIS A 33 8.99 12.24 3.50
CA HIS A 33 9.81 13.26 2.87
C HIS A 33 9.08 14.62 2.87
N PHE A 34 7.80 14.64 2.48
CA PHE A 34 6.98 15.84 2.53
C PHE A 34 6.86 16.43 3.93
N LEU A 35 6.66 15.59 4.95
CA LEU A 35 6.61 16.01 6.35
C LEU A 35 7.90 16.73 6.77
N LYS A 36 9.05 16.15 6.43
CA LYS A 36 10.35 16.72 6.74
C LYS A 36 10.57 18.05 6.02
N SER A 37 10.23 18.12 4.73
CA SER A 37 10.34 19.35 3.94
C SER A 37 9.41 20.45 4.47
N SER A 38 8.16 20.12 4.77
CA SER A 38 7.17 21.06 5.32
C SER A 38 7.59 21.60 6.67
N TYR A 39 8.09 20.75 7.57
CA TYR A 39 8.61 21.17 8.87
C TYR A 39 9.79 22.14 8.73
N ASN A 40 10.76 21.83 7.85
CA ASN A 40 11.93 22.68 7.64
C ASN A 40 11.60 24.02 6.97
N ALA A 41 10.62 24.03 6.06
CA ALA A 41 10.23 25.22 5.30
C ALA A 41 9.08 26.01 5.94
N ASN A 42 8.54 25.54 7.07
CA ASN A 42 7.36 26.09 7.74
C ASN A 42 6.14 26.24 6.80
N ILE A 43 5.98 25.29 5.87
CA ILE A 43 4.90 25.26 4.87
C ILE A 43 3.73 24.44 5.44
N PRO A 44 2.46 24.83 5.22
CA PRO A 44 1.32 24.02 5.60
C PRO A 44 1.39 22.58 5.05
N ASN A 45 1.29 21.59 5.93
CA ASN A 45 1.27 20.18 5.54
C ASN A 45 -0.18 19.69 5.31
N PRO A 46 -0.54 19.26 4.09
CA PRO A 46 -1.85 18.67 3.82
C PRO A 46 -1.97 17.19 4.23
N TYR A 47 -0.86 16.50 4.50
CA TYR A 47 -0.82 15.07 4.75
C TYR A 47 -0.87 14.69 6.24
N ILE A 48 -0.94 13.38 6.51
CA ILE A 48 -0.82 12.84 7.87
C ILE A 48 0.48 13.31 8.54
N THR A 49 0.48 13.41 9.87
CA THR A 49 1.62 13.89 10.66
C THR A 49 2.28 12.83 11.54
N CYS A 50 1.77 11.60 11.55
CA CYS A 50 2.38 10.46 12.22
C CYS A 50 2.29 9.21 11.33
N LEU A 51 3.11 8.20 11.63
CA LEU A 51 3.23 6.98 10.83
C LEU A 51 2.49 5.79 11.47
N ASP A 52 1.42 6.08 12.21
CA ASP A 52 0.52 5.04 12.70
C ASP A 52 -0.33 4.52 11.54
N PHE A 53 -0.60 3.22 11.49
CA PHE A 53 -1.43 2.61 10.43
C PHE A 53 -2.85 3.22 10.35
N ASP A 54 -3.35 3.82 11.43
CA ASP A 54 -4.65 4.47 11.51
C ASP A 54 -4.58 6.01 11.52
N ALA A 55 -3.39 6.58 11.28
CA ALA A 55 -3.15 8.02 11.30
C ALA A 55 -4.08 8.78 10.35
N ALA A 56 -4.26 8.26 9.14
CA ALA A 56 -5.14 8.86 8.13
C ALA A 56 -6.58 8.99 8.63
N HIS A 57 -7.07 7.95 9.29
CA HIS A 57 -8.41 7.92 9.87
C HIS A 57 -8.54 8.89 11.05
N LYS A 58 -7.62 8.81 12.03
CA LYS A 58 -7.62 9.65 13.23
C LYS A 58 -7.55 11.14 12.90
N GLN A 59 -6.68 11.51 11.96
CA GLN A 59 -6.42 12.91 11.62
C GLN A 59 -7.37 13.46 10.56
N LYS A 60 -8.14 12.60 9.89
CA LYS A 60 -8.92 12.95 8.69
C LYS A 60 -8.04 13.58 7.60
N ARG A 61 -6.83 13.07 7.46
CA ARG A 61 -5.83 13.52 6.48
C ARG A 61 -5.35 12.32 5.66
N ARG A 62 -4.86 12.58 4.46
CA ARG A 62 -4.45 11.53 3.54
C ARG A 62 -2.94 11.39 3.52
N LEU A 63 -2.48 10.29 2.95
CA LEU A 63 -1.10 10.16 2.49
C LEU A 63 -0.90 11.04 1.25
N CYS A 64 0.35 11.15 0.79
CA CYS A 64 0.57 11.68 -0.53
C CYS A 64 0.05 10.71 -1.61
N ASP A 65 -0.33 11.24 -2.77
CA ASP A 65 -0.98 10.47 -3.84
C ASP A 65 -0.18 9.22 -4.28
N THR A 66 1.16 9.33 -4.27
CA THR A 66 2.05 8.22 -4.62
C THR A 66 1.95 7.09 -3.59
N ASP A 67 2.03 7.41 -2.30
CA ASP A 67 1.95 6.40 -1.25
C ASP A 67 0.53 5.82 -1.14
N GLU A 68 -0.51 6.61 -1.39
CA GLU A 68 -1.91 6.14 -1.42
C GLU A 68 -2.13 5.14 -2.57
N GLN A 69 -1.55 5.40 -3.76
CA GLN A 69 -1.61 4.45 -4.87
C GLN A 69 -0.87 3.15 -4.55
N GLU A 70 0.31 3.23 -3.94
CA GLU A 70 1.11 2.06 -3.57
C GLU A 70 0.42 1.19 -2.52
N GLU A 71 -0.24 1.81 -1.55
CA GLU A 71 -1.04 1.11 -0.56
C GLU A 71 -2.25 0.43 -1.20
N ASN A 72 -2.94 1.10 -2.12
CA ASN A 72 -4.04 0.50 -2.87
C ASN A 72 -3.60 -0.70 -3.71
N ASP A 73 -2.47 -0.60 -4.41
CA ASP A 73 -1.91 -1.71 -5.20
C ASP A 73 -1.56 -2.90 -4.31
N LEU A 74 -0.94 -2.65 -3.15
CA LEU A 74 -0.64 -3.69 -2.17
C LEU A 74 -1.90 -4.36 -1.64
N LEU A 75 -2.92 -3.58 -1.27
CA LEU A 75 -4.19 -4.11 -0.76
C LEU A 75 -4.91 -4.97 -1.81
N GLN A 76 -4.84 -4.61 -3.09
CA GLN A 76 -5.38 -5.44 -4.17
C GLN A 76 -4.65 -6.79 -4.28
N ILE A 77 -3.32 -6.79 -4.12
CA ILE A 77 -2.53 -8.03 -4.13
C ILE A 77 -2.87 -8.88 -2.91
N VAL A 78 -2.89 -8.30 -1.71
CA VAL A 78 -3.25 -8.99 -0.46
C VAL A 78 -4.64 -9.58 -0.54
N PHE A 79 -5.64 -8.80 -0.99
CA PHE A 79 -7.00 -9.29 -1.15
C PHE A 79 -7.08 -10.44 -2.15
N SER A 80 -6.32 -10.36 -3.24
CA SER A 80 -6.23 -11.42 -4.24
C SER A 80 -5.61 -12.69 -3.65
N LEU A 81 -4.53 -12.57 -2.86
CA LEU A 81 -3.91 -13.68 -2.14
C LEU A 81 -4.87 -14.35 -1.15
N LEU A 82 -5.61 -13.54 -0.38
CA LEU A 82 -6.62 -14.03 0.55
C LEU A 82 -7.73 -14.82 -0.16
N ARG A 83 -8.17 -14.38 -1.35
CA ARG A 83 -9.21 -15.08 -2.12
C ARG A 83 -8.76 -16.43 -2.66
N VAL A 84 -7.48 -16.59 -2.96
CA VAL A 84 -6.92 -17.86 -3.43
C VAL A 84 -6.50 -18.80 -2.29
N GLY A 85 -6.65 -18.35 -1.03
CA GLY A 85 -6.30 -19.12 0.16
C GLY A 85 -4.81 -19.12 0.49
N GLU A 86 -4.04 -18.19 -0.07
CA GLU A 86 -2.59 -18.06 0.18
C GLU A 86 -2.36 -17.11 1.36
N TYR A 87 -2.33 -17.64 2.58
CA TYR A 87 -2.21 -16.86 3.83
C TYR A 87 -0.77 -16.72 4.36
N SER A 88 0.18 -17.49 3.82
CA SER A 88 1.52 -17.64 4.39
C SER A 88 2.63 -16.92 3.62
N LYS A 89 2.30 -16.28 2.50
CA LYS A 89 3.23 -15.48 1.69
C LYS A 89 3.12 -14.01 2.05
#